data_AF-A0A6B0XW45-F1
#
_entry.id   AF-A0A6B0XW45-F1
#
_cell.length_a   1.000
_cell.length_b   1.000
_cell.length_c   1.000
_cell.angle_alpha   90.00
_cell.angle_beta   90.00
_cell.angle_gamma   90.00
#
_symmetry.space_group_name_H-M   'P 1'
#
loop_
_entity.id
_entity.type
_entity.pdbx_description
1 polymer ?
#
loop_
_entity_poly.entity_id
_entity_poly.type
_entity_poly.pdbx_seq_one_letter_code
_entity_poly.pdbx_strand_id
1 'polypeptide(L)'
;MSFRRNHARPGRRLGFGIACLVVLFVPTPELRAQDGPGQGEPEEAPPLPIEGLAVRTAEAPAIDGVLNDAVWNGAPVMTDFIQREPFDGQPASERTEVRMVFDDEAIYVGVWAFDEDPAAIIPGDRIRDAEVSETDHVLLAFDTYHAFQT
;
A
#
# COMPACT_ATOMS: atom_id res chain seq x y z
N MET A 1 47.79 -37.10 73.86
CA MET A 1 48.16 -38.42 73.30
C MET A 1 48.78 -38.21 71.93
N SER A 2 50.00 -38.72 71.77
CA SER A 2 50.84 -38.64 70.58
C SER A 2 50.44 -39.69 69.55
N PHE A 3 50.41 -39.35 68.26
CA PHE A 3 50.95 -40.26 67.25
C PHE A 3 51.59 -39.53 66.07
N ARG A 4 52.53 -40.25 65.44
CA ARG A 4 53.76 -39.78 64.80
C ARG A 4 53.61 -39.25 63.37
N ARG A 5 54.55 -38.35 63.06
CA ARG A 5 55.24 -38.05 61.78
C ARG A 5 55.08 -39.07 60.63
N ASN A 6 54.98 -38.55 59.40
CA ASN A 6 56.02 -38.80 58.39
C ASN A 6 56.13 -37.68 57.34
N HIS A 7 57.39 -37.42 56.96
CA HIS A 7 57.92 -36.34 56.11
C HIS A 7 57.78 -36.65 54.60
N ALA A 8 57.40 -35.65 53.79
CA ALA A 8 58.22 -34.89 52.79
C ALA A 8 58.58 -35.69 51.50
N ARG A 9 58.55 -35.18 50.24
CA ARG A 9 59.02 -33.92 49.62
C ARG A 9 58.46 -33.77 48.16
N PRO A 10 58.73 -32.67 47.43
CA PRO A 10 57.87 -32.12 46.36
C PRO A 10 58.30 -32.48 44.92
N GLY A 11 57.42 -32.23 43.94
CA GLY A 11 57.70 -32.40 42.51
C GLY A 11 56.91 -31.46 41.59
N ARG A 12 57.52 -30.30 41.30
CA ARG A 12 57.56 -29.50 40.05
C ARG A 12 56.30 -29.32 39.17
N ARG A 13 56.00 -28.04 38.92
CA ARG A 13 55.08 -27.49 37.91
C ARG A 13 55.50 -27.84 36.48
N LEU A 14 54.53 -28.04 35.58
CA LEU A 14 54.63 -27.61 34.17
C LEU A 14 53.21 -27.45 33.59
N GLY A 15 52.85 -26.22 33.22
CA GLY A 15 51.61 -25.94 32.50
C GLY A 15 51.76 -26.35 31.03
N PHE A 16 50.78 -27.08 30.51
CA PHE A 16 50.66 -27.39 29.08
C PHE A 16 49.53 -26.55 28.50
N GLY A 17 49.89 -25.55 27.69
CA GLY A 17 48.97 -24.90 26.77
C GLY A 17 48.71 -25.82 25.59
N ILE A 18 47.45 -26.21 25.39
CA ILE A 18 47.01 -26.94 24.20
C ILE A 18 46.62 -25.89 23.17
N ALA A 19 47.46 -25.73 22.15
CA ALA A 19 47.10 -25.02 20.92
C ALA A 19 46.28 -25.99 20.05
N CYS A 20 44.96 -25.80 20.00
CA CYS A 20 44.10 -26.46 19.02
C CYS A 20 44.21 -25.73 17.68
N LEU A 21 44.90 -26.36 16.71
CA LEU A 21 44.86 -25.98 15.31
C LEU A 21 43.51 -26.43 14.72
N VAL A 22 42.60 -25.49 14.47
CA VAL A 22 41.35 -25.76 13.72
C VAL A 22 41.64 -25.54 12.24
N VAL A 23 41.70 -26.62 11.47
CA VAL A 23 41.71 -26.55 10.00
C VAL A 23 40.26 -26.44 9.54
N LEU A 24 39.86 -25.26 9.05
CA LEU A 24 38.55 -25.07 8.42
C LEU A 24 38.65 -25.55 6.97
N PHE A 25 37.96 -26.65 6.67
CA PHE A 25 37.70 -27.09 5.30
C PHE A 25 36.54 -26.23 4.75
N VAL A 26 36.84 -25.28 3.87
CA VAL A 26 35.82 -24.48 3.18
C VAL A 26 35.43 -25.25 1.92
N PRO A 27 34.19 -25.78 1.79
CA PRO A 27 33.75 -26.35 0.53
C PRO A 27 33.69 -25.23 -0.51
N THR A 28 34.42 -25.37 -1.62
CA THR A 28 34.21 -24.53 -2.80
C THR A 28 32.80 -24.79 -3.31
N PRO A 29 31.90 -23.78 -3.38
CA PRO A 29 30.64 -23.98 -4.07
C PRO A 29 30.96 -24.20 -5.54
N GLU A 30 30.56 -25.34 -6.08
CA GLU A 30 30.49 -25.54 -7.52
C GLU A 30 29.51 -24.51 -8.07
N LEU A 31 30.04 -23.61 -8.89
CA LEU A 31 29.27 -22.61 -9.62
C LEU A 31 28.36 -23.36 -10.59
N ARG A 32 27.18 -23.77 -10.14
CA ARG A 32 26.09 -24.07 -11.07
C ARG A 32 25.68 -22.75 -11.68
N ALA A 33 25.74 -22.68 -13.01
CA ALA A 33 25.10 -21.61 -13.74
C ALA A 33 23.66 -21.50 -13.21
N GLN A 34 23.35 -20.38 -12.57
CA GLN A 34 21.95 -20.01 -12.36
C GLN A 34 21.43 -19.75 -13.77
N ASP A 35 20.40 -20.51 -14.18
CA ASP A 35 19.61 -20.15 -15.34
C ASP A 35 19.27 -18.66 -15.20
N GLY A 36 19.58 -17.88 -16.26
CA GLY A 36 19.51 -16.44 -16.25
C GLY A 36 18.13 -15.92 -15.82
N PRO A 37 18.02 -14.63 -15.44
CA PRO A 37 16.75 -14.08 -15.01
C PRO A 37 15.68 -14.44 -16.03
N GLY A 38 14.63 -15.10 -15.52
CA GLY A 38 13.47 -15.50 -16.31
C GLY A 38 13.06 -14.35 -17.20
N GLN A 39 12.71 -14.71 -18.44
CA GLN A 39 12.15 -13.80 -19.42
C GLN A 39 11.16 -12.89 -18.71
N GLY A 40 11.45 -11.58 -18.71
CA GLY A 40 10.61 -10.59 -18.06
C GLY A 40 9.17 -10.86 -18.46
N GLU A 41 8.30 -10.99 -17.47
CA GLU A 41 6.87 -10.81 -17.70
C GLU A 41 6.75 -9.54 -18.55
N PRO A 42 5.98 -9.56 -19.66
CA PRO A 42 5.81 -8.37 -20.46
C PRO A 42 5.38 -7.27 -19.50
N GLU A 43 6.18 -6.19 -19.44
CA GLU A 43 5.85 -4.98 -18.72
C GLU A 43 4.48 -4.55 -19.25
N GLU A 44 3.44 -4.89 -18.49
CA GLU A 44 2.06 -4.67 -18.89
C GLU A 44 1.90 -3.17 -19.06
N ALA A 45 1.47 -2.75 -20.25
CA ALA A 45 1.35 -1.34 -20.56
C ALA A 45 0.50 -0.67 -19.47
N PRO A 46 0.88 0.53 -19.00
CA PRO A 46 0.18 1.18 -17.90
C PRO A 46 -1.31 1.28 -18.23
N PRO A 47 -2.20 1.04 -17.25
CA PRO A 47 -3.63 1.06 -17.49
C PRO A 47 -4.04 2.42 -18.04
N LEU A 48 -4.95 2.40 -19.02
CA LEU A 48 -5.44 3.63 -19.63
C LEU A 48 -6.17 4.48 -18.59
N PRO A 49 -6.10 5.82 -18.69
CA PRO A 49 -6.88 6.71 -17.82
C PRO A 49 -8.37 6.39 -17.92
N ILE A 50 -9.07 6.43 -16.79
CA ILE A 50 -10.52 6.34 -16.77
C ILE A 50 -11.08 7.66 -17.27
N GLU A 51 -11.79 7.60 -18.39
CA GLU A 51 -12.52 8.73 -18.93
C GLU A 51 -13.99 8.65 -18.52
N GLY A 52 -14.47 9.68 -17.84
CA GLY A 52 -15.86 9.80 -17.40
C GLY A 52 -16.55 10.99 -18.06
N LEU A 53 -17.82 10.83 -18.40
CA LEU A 53 -18.66 11.91 -18.90
C LEU A 53 -19.59 12.43 -17.80
N ALA A 54 -19.60 13.74 -17.60
CA ALA A 54 -20.63 14.40 -16.82
C ALA A 54 -21.87 14.67 -17.69
N VAL A 55 -23.07 14.53 -17.12
CA VAL A 55 -24.33 14.76 -17.84
C VAL A 55 -24.99 16.04 -17.36
N ARG A 56 -25.49 16.84 -18.31
CA ARG A 56 -26.24 18.06 -17.96
C ARG A 56 -27.60 17.71 -17.35
N THR A 57 -27.98 18.36 -16.26
CA THR A 57 -29.30 18.25 -15.64
C THR A 57 -30.11 19.54 -15.77
N ALA A 58 -31.43 19.43 -15.61
CA ALA A 58 -32.35 20.57 -15.45
C ALA A 58 -32.72 20.82 -13.98
N GLU A 59 -32.55 19.82 -13.12
CA GLU A 59 -32.86 19.89 -11.69
C GLU A 59 -31.63 19.49 -10.89
N ALA A 60 -31.27 20.32 -9.91
CA ALA A 60 -30.17 20.05 -9.00
C ALA A 60 -30.53 18.94 -8.01
N PRO A 61 -29.61 18.01 -7.70
CA PRO A 61 -29.80 17.04 -6.62
C PRO A 61 -29.80 17.71 -5.24
N ALA A 62 -30.41 17.04 -4.26
CA ALA A 62 -30.25 17.41 -2.86
C ALA A 62 -28.81 17.13 -2.38
N ILE A 63 -28.25 18.06 -1.60
CA ILE A 63 -26.90 17.91 -1.01
C ILE A 63 -27.04 17.41 0.43
N ASP A 64 -27.50 16.17 0.58
CA ASP A 64 -27.73 15.51 1.86
C ASP A 64 -26.91 14.22 2.06
N GLY A 65 -26.17 13.80 1.03
CA GLY A 65 -25.36 12.58 1.03
C GLY A 65 -26.11 11.33 0.59
N VAL A 66 -27.36 11.43 0.13
CA VAL A 66 -28.16 10.30 -0.37
C VAL A 66 -28.26 10.37 -1.90
N LEU A 67 -27.70 9.38 -2.60
CA LEU A 67 -27.68 9.37 -4.08
C LEU A 67 -28.89 8.62 -4.66
N ASN A 68 -30.11 9.04 -4.31
CA ASN A 68 -31.36 8.42 -4.77
C ASN A 68 -32.20 9.34 -5.69
N ASP A 69 -31.77 10.58 -5.91
CA ASP A 69 -32.44 11.50 -6.84
C ASP A 69 -32.41 11.00 -8.28
N ALA A 70 -33.49 11.28 -9.03
CA ALA A 70 -33.67 10.80 -10.38
C ALA A 70 -32.56 11.27 -11.36
N VAL A 71 -31.92 12.40 -11.08
CA VAL A 71 -30.83 12.96 -11.89
C VAL A 71 -29.65 12.00 -12.02
N TRP A 72 -29.41 11.14 -11.01
CA TRP A 72 -28.29 10.20 -11.02
C TRP A 72 -28.50 9.01 -11.96
N ASN A 73 -29.74 8.66 -12.29
CA ASN A 73 -30.06 7.48 -13.11
C ASN A 73 -29.57 7.60 -14.56
N GLY A 74 -29.44 8.83 -15.08
CA GLY A 74 -28.96 9.10 -16.43
C GLY A 74 -27.46 9.31 -16.54
N ALA A 75 -26.76 9.42 -15.41
CA ALA A 75 -25.32 9.69 -15.39
C ALA A 75 -24.54 8.37 -15.56
N PRO A 76 -23.55 8.31 -16.47
CA PRO A 76 -22.62 7.19 -16.55
C PRO A 76 -21.93 6.95 -15.20
N VAL A 77 -21.81 5.67 -14.84
CA VAL A 77 -21.09 5.27 -13.64
C VAL A 77 -19.64 5.06 -14.01
N MET A 78 -18.75 5.84 -13.38
CA MET A 78 -17.31 5.61 -13.44
C MET A 78 -16.95 4.55 -12.40
N THR A 79 -16.31 3.48 -12.85
CA THR A 79 -15.89 2.31 -12.08
C THR A 79 -14.48 1.89 -12.49
N ASP A 80 -14.00 0.78 -11.96
CA ASP A 80 -12.75 0.12 -12.38
C ASP A 80 -11.49 0.99 -12.18
N PHE A 81 -11.52 1.80 -11.12
CA PHE A 81 -10.38 2.58 -10.64
C PHE A 81 -9.14 1.72 -10.43
N ILE A 82 -7.98 2.32 -10.66
CA ILE A 82 -6.66 1.71 -10.46
C ILE A 82 -6.09 2.24 -9.16
N GLN A 83 -5.51 1.36 -8.36
CA GLN A 83 -4.87 1.77 -7.11
C GLN A 83 -3.40 2.11 -7.34
N ARG A 84 -2.91 3.07 -6.55
CA ARG A 84 -1.48 3.38 -6.46
C ARG A 84 -0.79 2.59 -5.35
N GLU A 85 -1.54 2.26 -4.31
CA GLU A 85 -1.07 1.53 -3.15
C GLU A 85 -2.12 0.47 -2.77
N PRO A 86 -1.72 -0.68 -2.17
CA PRO A 86 -0.33 -1.09 -1.91
C PRO A 86 0.41 -1.59 -3.17
N PHE A 87 -0.32 -1.94 -4.22
CA PHE A 87 0.24 -2.45 -5.47
C PHE A 87 -0.18 -1.55 -6.64
N ASP A 88 0.76 -0.70 -7.07
CA ASP A 88 0.54 0.27 -8.14
C ASP A 88 0.12 -0.40 -9.46
N GLY A 89 -0.79 0.25 -10.18
CA GLY A 89 -1.28 -0.21 -11.48
C GLY A 89 -2.32 -1.34 -11.44
N GLN A 90 -2.60 -1.93 -10.27
CA GLN A 90 -3.63 -2.97 -10.14
C GLN A 90 -5.04 -2.37 -10.05
N PRO A 91 -6.09 -3.13 -10.42
CA PRO A 91 -7.46 -2.75 -10.09
C PRO A 91 -7.60 -2.44 -8.60
N ALA A 92 -8.38 -1.40 -8.28
CA ALA A 92 -8.65 -1.02 -6.90
C ALA A 92 -9.28 -2.20 -6.15
N SER A 93 -8.73 -2.49 -4.96
CA SER A 93 -9.23 -3.56 -4.10
C SER A 93 -10.64 -3.29 -3.59
N GLU A 94 -10.96 -2.01 -3.33
CA GLU A 94 -12.28 -1.58 -2.91
C GLU A 94 -13.05 -0.96 -4.07
N ARG A 95 -14.30 -1.40 -4.26
CA ARG A 95 -15.16 -0.85 -5.31
C ARG A 95 -15.46 0.61 -5.01
N THR A 96 -15.30 1.45 -6.02
CA THR A 96 -15.77 2.84 -5.97
C THR A 96 -16.62 3.14 -7.19
N GLU A 97 -17.73 3.82 -6.98
CA GLU A 97 -18.57 4.37 -8.04
C GLU A 97 -18.58 5.88 -7.97
N VAL A 98 -18.34 6.54 -9.11
CA VAL A 98 -18.49 7.98 -9.24
C VAL A 98 -19.50 8.30 -10.33
N ARG A 99 -20.37 9.27 -10.08
CA ARG A 99 -21.28 9.85 -11.06
C ARG A 99 -21.11 11.37 -11.05
N MET A 100 -21.17 11.99 -12.22
CA MET A 100 -21.08 13.44 -12.34
C MET A 100 -22.26 13.97 -13.16
N VAL A 101 -22.90 15.01 -12.62
CA VAL A 101 -23.90 15.81 -13.33
C VAL A 101 -23.62 17.28 -13.13
N PHE A 102 -24.12 18.14 -14.00
CA PHE A 102 -23.89 19.58 -13.89
C PHE A 102 -25.05 20.38 -14.46
N ASP A 103 -25.16 21.63 -14.05
CA ASP A 103 -26.04 22.63 -14.66
C ASP A 103 -25.28 23.93 -14.91
N ASP A 104 -25.99 25.05 -15.06
CA ASP A 104 -25.37 26.35 -15.32
C ASP A 104 -24.70 26.97 -14.06
N GLU A 105 -24.96 26.42 -12.88
CA GLU A 105 -24.51 26.95 -11.59
C GLU A 105 -23.45 26.09 -10.93
N ALA A 106 -23.53 24.76 -11.04
CA ALA A 106 -22.67 23.84 -10.31
C ALA A 106 -22.35 22.53 -11.04
N ILE A 107 -21.26 21.91 -10.59
CA ILE A 107 -20.91 20.51 -10.85
C ILE A 107 -21.26 19.72 -9.60
N TYR A 108 -22.02 18.64 -9.76
CA TYR A 108 -22.42 17.72 -8.71
C TYR A 108 -21.69 16.41 -8.90
N VAL A 109 -21.02 15.95 -7.83
CA VAL A 109 -20.26 14.71 -7.84
C VAL A 109 -20.85 13.78 -6.78
N GLY A 110 -21.36 12.65 -7.22
CA GLY A 110 -21.82 11.56 -6.35
C GLY A 110 -20.75 10.49 -6.26
N VAL A 111 -20.36 10.12 -5.04
CA VAL A 111 -19.36 9.09 -4.80
C VAL A 111 -19.94 8.03 -3.86
N TRP A 112 -19.84 6.77 -4.27
CA TRP A 112 -20.09 5.61 -3.43
C TRP A 112 -18.78 4.84 -3.27
N ALA A 113 -18.10 5.04 -2.14
CA ALA A 113 -16.91 4.27 -1.77
C ALA A 113 -17.37 3.07 -0.92
N PHE A 114 -17.20 1.86 -1.45
CA PHE A 114 -17.48 0.64 -0.71
C PHE A 114 -16.25 0.27 0.12
N ASP A 115 -16.50 -0.37 1.26
CA ASP A 115 -15.45 -0.91 2.13
C ASP A 115 -15.92 -2.28 2.63
N GLU A 116 -15.11 -3.33 2.45
CA GLU A 116 -15.41 -4.67 2.93
C GLU A 116 -15.37 -4.80 4.47
N ASP A 117 -14.62 -3.92 5.17
CA ASP A 117 -14.56 -3.83 6.62
C ASP A 117 -15.03 -2.45 7.12
N PRO A 118 -16.35 -2.23 7.26
CA PRO A 118 -16.90 -0.96 7.74
C PRO A 118 -16.41 -0.53 9.14
N ALA A 119 -15.86 -1.45 9.94
CA ALA A 119 -15.31 -1.13 11.26
C ALA A 119 -13.91 -0.49 11.19
N ALA A 120 -13.21 -0.64 10.06
CA ALA A 120 -11.90 -0.05 9.81
C ALA A 120 -11.98 1.41 9.34
N ILE A 121 -13.16 1.87 8.90
CA ILE A 121 -13.35 3.22 8.38
C ILE A 121 -12.94 4.27 9.41
N ILE A 122 -12.03 5.17 9.01
CA ILE A 122 -11.56 6.28 9.85
C ILE A 122 -12.32 7.55 9.46
N PRO A 123 -13.31 7.98 10.25
CA PRO A 123 -14.13 9.14 9.90
C PRO A 123 -13.31 10.43 9.99
N GLY A 124 -13.45 11.27 8.97
CA GLY A 124 -12.89 12.62 8.97
C GLY A 124 -13.68 13.62 9.81
N ASP A 125 -13.03 14.73 10.16
CA ASP A 125 -13.67 15.86 10.82
C ASP A 125 -14.70 16.52 9.88
N ARG A 126 -15.85 16.91 10.45
CA ARG A 126 -16.96 17.54 9.69
C ARG A 126 -16.85 19.06 9.63
N ILE A 127 -15.65 19.60 9.78
CA ILE A 127 -15.38 21.03 9.70
C ILE A 127 -14.73 21.35 8.35
N ARG A 128 -14.95 22.57 7.88
CA ARG A 128 -14.31 23.05 6.67
C ARG A 128 -12.79 23.14 6.87
N ASP A 129 -12.03 22.77 5.86
CA ASP A 129 -10.56 22.88 5.82
C ASP A 129 -9.84 22.05 6.90
N ALA A 130 -10.44 20.93 7.32
CA ALA A 130 -9.80 19.98 8.22
C ALA A 130 -8.60 19.26 7.57
N GLU A 131 -7.66 18.82 8.39
CA GLU A 131 -6.62 17.88 7.96
C GLU A 131 -7.26 16.50 7.69
N VAL A 132 -6.97 15.90 6.53
CA VAL A 132 -7.62 14.65 6.09
C VAL A 132 -6.62 13.50 5.88
N SER A 133 -5.32 13.74 6.09
CA SER A 133 -4.25 12.77 5.76
C SER A 133 -4.39 11.42 6.47
N GLU A 134 -4.97 11.40 7.68
CA GLU A 134 -5.13 10.21 8.52
C GLU A 134 -6.57 9.66 8.52
N THR A 135 -7.39 10.08 7.56
CA THR A 135 -8.83 9.76 7.51
C THR A 135 -9.20 9.24 6.13
N ASP A 136 -10.29 8.49 6.03
CA ASP A 136 -10.81 8.08 4.73
C ASP A 136 -11.45 9.29 4.05
N HIS A 137 -10.96 9.63 2.87
CA HIS A 137 -11.37 10.83 2.16
C HIS A 137 -11.36 10.64 0.65
N VAL A 138 -12.15 11.49 -0.03
CA VAL A 138 -12.15 11.62 -1.49
C VAL A 138 -11.67 13.01 -1.85
N LEU A 139 -10.67 13.09 -2.72
CA LEU A 139 -10.14 14.35 -3.23
C LEU A 139 -10.59 14.57 -4.68
N LEU A 140 -11.16 15.75 -4.95
CA LEU A 140 -11.55 16.18 -6.28
C LEU A 140 -10.62 17.30 -6.75
N ALA A 141 -10.02 17.14 -7.92
CA ALA A 141 -9.13 18.13 -8.53
C ALA A 141 -9.67 18.53 -9.91
N PHE A 142 -9.74 19.83 -10.18
CA PHE A 142 -10.25 20.39 -11.43
C PHE A 142 -9.17 21.23 -12.11
N ASP A 143 -8.76 20.83 -13.32
CA ASP A 143 -8.03 21.72 -14.24
C ASP A 143 -9.04 22.47 -15.11
N THR A 144 -9.36 23.70 -14.70
CA THR A 144 -10.38 24.54 -15.36
C THR A 144 -9.86 25.28 -16.59
N TYR A 145 -8.54 25.30 -16.80
CA TYR A 145 -7.90 25.97 -17.94
C TYR A 145 -7.45 24.99 -19.01
N HIS A 146 -7.50 23.69 -18.70
CA HIS A 146 -7.10 22.61 -19.60
C HIS A 146 -5.69 22.82 -20.15
N ALA A 147 -4.80 23.34 -19.30
CA ALA A 147 -3.54 23.95 -19.75
C ALA A 147 -2.39 22.94 -19.94
N PHE A 148 -2.56 21.68 -19.53
CA PHE A 148 -1.47 20.71 -19.44
C PHE A 148 -1.65 19.43 -20.26
N GLN A 149 -2.31 19.49 -21.41
CA GLN A 149 -2.23 18.41 -22.40
C GLN A 149 -1.15 18.71 -23.44
N THR A 150 -0.07 17.91 -23.47
CA THR A 150 0.92 17.83 -24.55
C THR A 150 0.85 16.49 -25.25
#